data_AF-A0A8S9NWI4-F1
#
_entry.id   AF-A0A8S9NWI4-F1
#
_cell.length_a   1.000
_cell.length_b   1.000
_cell.length_c   1.000
_cell.angle_alpha   90.00
_cell.angle_beta   90.00
_cell.angle_gamma   90.00
#
_symmetry.space_group_name_H-M   'P 1'
#
loop_
_entity.id
_entity.type
_entity.pdbx_description
1 polymer ?
#
loop_
_entity_poly.entity_id
_entity_poly.type
_entity_poly.pdbx_seq_one_letter_code
_entity_poly.pdbx_strand_id
1 'polypeptide(L)' 'MTMRPPPLPEGTMSVKIMTWNVNGLRALLKLESFSPLQLALRENFDVLCFQEAKIQVKNVEEVKKALSDGYDHSF' A
#
# COMPACT_ATOMS: atom_id res chain seq x y z
N MET A 1 -18.54 15.11 7.25
CA MET A 1 -17.23 15.59 7.76
C MET A 1 -16.14 14.87 7.00
N THR A 2 -15.29 15.59 6.28
CA THR A 2 -14.16 14.96 5.58
C THR A 2 -13.00 14.86 6.55
N MET A 3 -12.63 13.65 6.97
CA MET A 3 -11.48 13.43 7.86
C MET A 3 -10.13 13.70 7.16
N ARG A 4 -10.14 14.00 5.86
CA ARG A 4 -8.92 14.29 5.11
C ARG A 4 -8.67 15.81 5.08
N PRO A 5 -7.46 16.27 5.42
CA PRO A 5 -7.06 17.64 5.17
C PRO A 5 -7.08 17.95 3.67
N PRO A 6 -7.20 19.23 3.29
CA PRO A 6 -7.12 19.64 1.89
C PRO A 6 -5.77 19.22 1.27
N PRO A 7 -5.71 18.99 -0.05
CA PRO A 7 -4.47 18.67 -0.75
C PRO A 7 -3.42 19.78 -0.57
N LEU A 8 -2.14 19.40 -0.63
CA LEU A 8 -1.05 20.36 -0.66
C LEU A 8 -1.09 21.19 -1.96
N PRO A 9 -0.61 22.45 -1.95
CA PRO A 9 -0.47 23.24 -3.16
C PRO A 9 0.40 22.51 -4.21
N GLU A 10 0.04 22.68 -5.48
CA GLU A 10 0.80 22.10 -6.59
C GLU A 10 2.26 22.59 -6.58
N GLY A 11 3.20 21.67 -6.83
CA GLY A 11 4.64 21.96 -6.77
C GLY A 11 5.26 21.95 -5.37
N THR A 12 4.49 21.71 -4.31
CA THR A 12 5.05 21.48 -2.97
C THR A 12 5.86 20.19 -2.98
N MET A 13 7.16 20.29 -2.66
CA MET A 13 7.98 19.10 -2.43
C MET A 13 7.51 18.42 -1.14
N SER A 14 6.92 17.24 -1.26
CA SER A 14 6.39 16.48 -0.14
C SER A 14 6.57 14.99 -0.36
N VAL A 15 6.60 14.23 0.73
CA VAL A 15 6.53 12.77 0.71
C VAL A 15 5.23 12.34 1.35
N LYS A 16 4.38 11.63 0.62
CA LYS A 16 3.13 11.07 1.11
C LYS A 16 3.36 9.64 1.60
N ILE A 17 3.30 9.50 2.92
CA ILE A 17 3.38 8.20 3.60
C ILE A 17 1.98 7.76 3.99
N MET A 18 1.61 6.55 3.59
CA MET A 18 0.36 5.90 3.98
C MET A 18 0.67 4.72 4.90
N THR A 19 -0.07 4.58 5.99
CA THR A 19 -0.01 3.40 6.86
C THR A 19 -1.36 2.70 6.85
N TRP A 20 -1.35 1.38 6.71
CA TRP A 20 -2.57 0.60 6.64
C TRP A 20 -2.43 -0.72 7.41
N ASN A 21 -3.25 -0.88 8.44
CA ASN A 21 -3.52 -2.17 9.05
C ASN A 21 -4.40 -3.03 8.14
N VAL A 22 -3.81 -4.09 7.59
CA VAL A 22 -4.47 -4.98 6.62
C VAL A 22 -5.04 -6.24 7.26
N ASN A 23 -4.82 -6.46 8.56
CA ASN A 23 -5.28 -7.63 9.30
C ASN A 23 -5.02 -8.98 8.57
N GLY A 24 -3.86 -9.10 7.92
CA GLY A 24 -3.49 -10.25 7.09
C GLY A 24 -3.37 -9.91 5.60
N LEU A 25 -2.15 -9.57 5.18
CA LEU A 25 -1.86 -9.17 3.79
C LEU A 25 -2.11 -10.31 2.79
N ARG A 26 -1.87 -11.57 3.18
CA ARG A 26 -2.15 -12.72 2.31
C ARG A 26 -3.64 -12.87 1.99
N ALA A 27 -4.51 -12.61 2.96
CA ALA A 27 -5.95 -12.68 2.73
C ALA A 27 -6.39 -11.52 1.82
N LEU A 28 -5.86 -10.32 2.05
CA LEU A 28 -6.11 -9.15 1.22
C LEU A 28 -5.72 -9.38 -0.24
N LEU A 29 -4.54 -9.95 -0.51
CA LEU A 29 -4.05 -10.22 -1.87
C LEU A 29 -4.84 -11.29 -2.63
N LYS A 30 -5.62 -12.12 -1.93
CA LYS A 30 -6.50 -13.12 -2.55
C LYS A 30 -7.86 -12.54 -2.94
N LEU A 31 -8.18 -11.33 -2.51
CA LEU A 31 -9.43 -10.68 -2.88
C LEU A 31 -9.32 -10.18 -4.32
N GLU A 32 -10.21 -10.64 -5.21
CA GLU A 32 -10.24 -10.18 -6.61
C GLU A 32 -10.48 -8.68 -6.74
N SER A 33 -11.09 -8.06 -5.73
CA SER A 33 -11.33 -6.62 -5.67
C SER A 33 -10.12 -5.80 -5.25
N PHE A 34 -9.05 -6.42 -4.75
CA PHE A 34 -7.85 -5.71 -4.33
C PHE A 34 -6.84 -5.61 -5.47
N SER A 35 -6.49 -4.37 -5.82
CA SER A 35 -5.41 -4.07 -6.76
C SER A 35 -4.44 -3.07 -6.12
N PRO A 36 -3.17 -3.44 -5.91
CA PRO A 36 -2.14 -2.52 -5.44
C PRO A 36 -1.98 -1.30 -6.36
N LEU A 37 -2.07 -1.51 -7.68
CA LEU A 37 -2.00 -0.44 -8.68
C LEU A 37 -3.16 0.55 -8.54
N GLN A 38 -4.40 0.07 -8.38
CA GLN A 38 -5.54 0.98 -8.19
C GLN A 38 -5.43 1.77 -6.88
N LEU A 39 -4.91 1.15 -5.82
CA LEU A 39 -4.63 1.84 -4.56
C LEU A 39 -3.59 2.93 -4.75
N ALA A 40 -2.49 2.64 -5.45
CA ALA A 40 -1.43 3.60 -5.76
C ALA A 40 -1.94 4.77 -6.60
N LEU A 41 -2.72 4.51 -7.66
CA LEU A 41 -3.28 5.57 -8.50
C LEU A 41 -4.28 6.46 -7.73
N ARG A 42 -5.10 5.85 -6.86
CA ARG A 42 -6.11 6.58 -6.09
C ARG A 42 -5.49 7.43 -4.99
N GLU A 43 -4.54 6.87 -4.25
CA GLU A 43 -3.98 7.52 -3.07
C GLU A 43 -2.64 8.22 -3.36
N ASN A 44 -1.99 7.98 -4.50
CA ASN A 44 -0.76 8.66 -4.93
C ASN A 44 0.27 8.78 -3.80
N PHE A 45 0.56 7.67 -3.12
CA PHE A 45 1.55 7.63 -2.05
C PHE A 45 2.94 7.36 -2.60
N ASP A 46 3.95 7.90 -1.93
CA ASP A 46 5.35 7.58 -2.18
C ASP A 46 5.78 6.35 -1.39
N VAL A 47 5.23 6.17 -0.19
CA VAL A 47 5.53 5.04 0.71
C VAL A 47 4.24 4.48 1.30
N LEU A 48 4.06 3.16 1.23
CA LEU A 48 2.97 2.43 1.88
C LEU A 48 3.52 1.44 2.90
N CYS A 49 3.11 1.62 4.16
CA CYS A 49 3.47 0.75 5.27
C CYS A 49 2.29 -0.16 5.62
N PHE A 50 2.49 -1.48 5.53
CA PHE A 50 1.50 -2.46 5.97
C PHE A 50 1.71 -2.85 7.43
N GLN A 51 0.65 -2.78 8.22
CA GLN A 51 0.60 -3.22 9.62
C GLN A 51 -0.26 -4.47 9.74
N GLU A 52 0.03 -5.32 10.74
CA GLU A 52 -0.62 -6.62 10.92
C GLU A 52 -0.63 -7.48 9.64
N ALA A 53 0.46 -7.48 8.88
CA ALA A 53 0.53 -8.23 7.64
C ALA A 53 0.35 -9.75 7.86
N LYS A 54 0.71 -10.27 9.04
CA LYS A 54 0.55 -11.69 9.44
C LYS A 54 1.15 -12.67 8.39
N ILE A 55 2.25 -12.27 7.77
CA ILE A 55 2.95 -13.05 6.74
C ILE A 55 3.90 -14.03 7.41
N GLN A 56 3.92 -15.28 6.91
CA GLN A 56 4.95 -16.26 7.23
C GLN A 56 6.09 -16.15 6.22
N VAL A 57 7.34 -16.38 6.63
CA VAL A 57 8.54 -16.24 5.78
C VAL A 57 8.40 -16.94 4.42
N LYS A 58 7.78 -18.13 4.40
CA LYS A 58 7.52 -18.92 3.17
C LYS A 58 6.63 -18.23 2.14
N ASN A 59 5.83 -17.23 2.54
CA ASN A 59 4.88 -16.52 1.68
C ASN A 59 5.39 -15.14 1.24
N VAL A 60 6.58 -14.71 1.68
CA VAL A 60 7.11 -13.38 1.35
C VAL A 60 7.30 -13.21 -0.17
N GLU A 61 7.82 -14.23 -0.85
CA GLU A 61 8.06 -14.15 -2.30
C GLU A 61 6.76 -14.11 -3.14
N GLU A 62 5.70 -14.77 -2.67
CA GLU A 62 4.36 -14.69 -3.27
C GLU A 62 3.80 -13.26 -3.15
N VAL A 63 3.93 -12.67 -1.96
CA VAL A 63 3.48 -11.30 -1.67
C VAL A 63 4.25 -10.28 -2.50
N LYS A 64 5.58 -10.43 -2.65
CA LYS A 64 6.41 -9.56 -3.49
C LYS A 64 5.94 -9.53 -4.93
N LYS A 65 5.69 -10.71 -5.52
CA LYS A 65 5.21 -10.81 -6.91
C LYS A 65 3.84 -10.18 -7.11
N ALA A 66 3.00 -10.21 -6.08
CA ALA A 66 1.66 -9.60 -6.17
C ALA A 66 1.69 -8.07 -6.02
N LEU A 67 2.74 -7.51 -5.42
CA LEU A 67 2.88 -6.06 -5.18
C LEU A 67 3.80 -5.35 -6.20
N SER A 68 4.47 -6.09 -7.10
CA SER A 68 5.60 -5.61 -7.91
C SER A 68 5.29 -4.60 -9.03
N ASP A 69 4.11 -3.99 -9.07
CA ASP A 69 3.73 -3.05 -10.11
C ASP A 69 4.25 -1.63 -9.81
N GLY A 70 5.56 -1.43 -9.99
CA GLY A 70 6.19 -0.10 -9.99
C GLY A 70 6.64 0.42 -8.62
N TYR A 71 6.64 -0.42 -7.58
CA TYR A 71 7.15 -0.08 -6.26
C TYR A 71 8.25 -1.06 -5.82
N ASP A 72 9.28 -0.54 -5.17
CA ASP A 72 10.24 -1.36 -4.42
C ASP A 72 9.65 -1.82 -3.09
N HIS A 73 10.14 -2.95 -2.57
CA HIS A 73 9.62 -3.55 -1.34
C HIS A 73 10.74 -3.88 -0.36
N SER A 74 10.55 -3.50 0.91
CA SER A 74 11.42 -3.86 2.04
C SER A 74 10.57 -4.51 3.13
N PHE A 75 11.09 -5.58 3.76
CA PHE A 75 10.39 -6.39 4.77
C PHE A 75 11.21 -6.56 6.04
#